data_AF-L8LZK4-F1
#
_entry.id   AF-L8LZK4-F1
#
_cell.length_a   1.000
_cell.length_b   1.000
_cell.length_c   1.000
_cell.angle_alpha   90.00
_cell.angle_beta   90.00
_cell.angle_gamma   90.00
#
_symmetry.space_group_name_H-M   'P 1'
#
loop_
_entity.id
_entity.type
_entity.pdbx_description
1 polymer ?
#
loop_
_entity_poly.entity_id
_entity_poly.type
_entity_poly.pdbx_seq_one_letter_code
_entity_poly.pdbx_strand_id
1 'polypeptide(L)'
;MKRIHLGGRVAIKNPSLLGTVITMVILLAASSNTLAQDIVKKITLDGQISPNPMLIDGTSGGQIEAIEVVNIKETSTGPCNGLVEQQPNHILILNTFFEFLKIEVESSIDTTILVQGPGGIWCNDDYNNINPALEGQWQQGKYKLWVGSYESTPNNYRIRITGSNP
;
A
#
# COMPACT_ATOMS: atom_id res chain seq x y z
N MET A 1 -18.59 11.19 -83.91
CA MET A 1 -17.49 12.17 -83.64
C MET A 1 -16.64 11.60 -82.50
N LYS A 2 -15.31 11.69 -82.43
CA LYS A 2 -14.29 12.36 -83.27
C LYS A 2 -12.97 11.52 -83.21
N ARG A 3 -12.23 11.37 -84.31
CA ARG A 3 -10.91 10.67 -84.34
C ARG A 3 -9.76 11.62 -83.92
N ILE A 4 -8.85 11.19 -83.03
CA ILE A 4 -7.37 11.30 -83.08
C ILE A 4 -6.80 10.32 -82.03
N HIS A 5 -5.80 9.43 -82.18
CA HIS A 5 -4.85 9.02 -83.24
C HIS A 5 -3.42 9.62 -83.20
N LEU A 6 -2.40 8.74 -83.27
CA LEU A 6 -0.94 8.96 -83.08
C LEU A 6 -0.54 9.48 -81.67
N GLY A 7 0.69 9.29 -81.15
CA GLY A 7 1.85 8.55 -81.64
C GLY A 7 3.17 9.28 -81.30
N GLY A 8 4.08 8.67 -80.53
CA GLY A 8 5.33 9.31 -80.09
C GLY A 8 6.40 8.32 -79.60
N ARG A 9 7.68 8.67 -79.74
CA ARG A 9 8.84 7.78 -79.53
C ARG A 9 9.87 8.35 -78.54
N VAL A 10 10.31 7.47 -77.63
CA VAL A 10 11.73 7.21 -77.26
C VAL A 10 12.55 8.30 -76.52
N ALA A 11 13.10 7.85 -75.37
CA ALA A 11 14.33 8.25 -74.68
C ALA A 11 14.47 9.64 -74.01
N ILE A 12 14.96 9.58 -72.77
CA ILE A 12 16.24 10.18 -72.33
C ILE A 12 16.94 9.14 -71.41
N LYS A 13 18.26 9.21 -71.26
CA LYS A 13 19.09 8.28 -70.47
C LYS A 13 19.34 8.79 -69.04
N ASN A 14 19.57 7.85 -68.11
CA ASN A 14 20.46 7.88 -66.92
C ASN A 14 20.66 9.22 -66.16
N PRO A 15 20.55 9.21 -64.81
CA PRO A 15 21.62 8.58 -64.03
C PRO A 15 21.18 7.71 -62.84
N SER A 16 22.14 6.96 -62.31
CA SER A 16 22.04 6.16 -61.10
C SER A 16 22.03 7.04 -59.83
N LEU A 17 21.12 6.78 -58.90
CA LEU A 17 21.28 7.14 -57.48
C LEU A 17 21.41 5.86 -56.64
N LEU A 18 22.27 5.92 -55.62
CA LEU A 18 22.35 4.92 -54.56
C LEU A 18 21.13 5.10 -53.63
N GLY A 19 20.58 4.00 -53.10
CA GLY A 19 19.36 4.02 -52.29
C GLY A 19 19.22 2.79 -51.38
N THR A 20 19.99 2.78 -50.31
CA THR A 20 19.95 1.90 -49.11
C THR A 20 18.79 0.91 -48.95
N VAL A 21 19.14 -0.35 -48.64
CA VAL A 21 18.22 -1.34 -48.05
C VAL A 21 17.68 -0.80 -46.72
N ILE A 22 16.35 -0.62 -46.63
CA ILE A 22 15.68 -0.30 -45.37
C ILE A 22 15.41 -1.62 -44.64
N THR A 23 16.30 -2.01 -43.73
CA THR A 23 16.06 -3.08 -42.77
C THR A 23 14.99 -2.63 -41.77
N MET A 24 13.78 -3.20 -41.89
CA MET A 24 12.67 -2.91 -41.00
C MET A 24 12.92 -3.53 -39.61
N VAL A 25 13.54 -2.76 -38.71
CA VAL A 25 13.81 -3.21 -37.33
C VAL A 25 12.50 -3.18 -36.55
N ILE A 26 11.89 -4.35 -36.35
CA ILE A 26 10.72 -4.50 -35.48
C ILE A 26 11.20 -4.45 -34.03
N LEU A 27 11.07 -3.30 -33.38
CA LEU A 27 11.21 -3.20 -31.93
C LEU A 27 10.02 -3.91 -31.26
N LEU A 28 10.25 -5.15 -30.83
CA LEU A 28 9.41 -5.80 -29.84
C LEU A 28 9.63 -5.12 -28.49
N ALA A 29 8.86 -4.07 -28.23
CA ALA A 29 8.77 -3.46 -26.90
C ALA A 29 8.13 -4.46 -25.93
N ALA A 30 8.98 -5.15 -25.15
CA ALA A 30 8.52 -6.06 -24.11
C ALA A 30 7.90 -5.26 -22.96
N SER A 31 6.57 -5.29 -22.86
CA SER A 31 5.83 -4.68 -21.76
C SER A 31 6.11 -5.41 -20.44
N SER A 32 7.10 -4.93 -19.70
CA SER A 32 7.39 -5.40 -18.34
C SER A 32 6.24 -5.07 -17.40
N ASN A 33 5.30 -6.01 -17.24
CA ASN A 33 4.29 -5.96 -16.20
C ASN A 33 4.94 -6.18 -14.83
N THR A 34 5.52 -5.11 -14.28
CA THR A 34 6.06 -5.10 -12.92
C THR A 34 4.90 -5.26 -11.94
N LEU A 35 4.69 -6.50 -11.48
CA LEU A 35 3.80 -6.76 -10.35
C LEU A 35 4.42 -6.11 -9.11
N ALA A 36 3.89 -4.95 -8.72
CA ALA A 36 4.15 -4.36 -7.42
C ALA A 36 3.58 -5.31 -6.36
N GLN A 37 4.45 -6.09 -5.73
CA GLN A 37 4.12 -6.76 -4.48
C GLN A 37 4.05 -5.66 -3.41
N ASP A 38 2.92 -5.53 -2.72
CA ASP A 38 2.83 -4.59 -1.60
C ASP A 38 3.79 -5.02 -0.48
N ILE A 39 4.88 -4.26 -0.35
CA ILE A 39 5.92 -4.52 0.64
C ILE A 39 5.39 -4.00 1.97
N VAL A 40 4.82 -4.90 2.78
CA VAL A 40 4.34 -4.59 4.12
C VAL A 40 5.41 -3.82 4.90
N LYS A 41 5.07 -2.58 5.25
CA LYS A 41 6.00 -1.58 5.80
C LYS A 41 6.43 -2.00 7.20
N LYS A 42 7.74 -2.14 7.41
CA LYS A 42 8.33 -2.53 8.70
C LYS A 42 8.72 -1.29 9.51
N ILE A 43 8.42 -1.34 10.80
CA ILE A 43 8.81 -0.35 11.81
C ILE A 43 9.59 -1.11 12.88
N THR A 44 10.72 -0.59 13.34
CA THR A 44 11.53 -1.19 14.42
C THR A 44 11.74 -0.16 15.51
N LEU A 45 11.55 -0.55 16.77
CA LEU A 45 11.77 0.29 17.95
C LEU A 45 12.72 -0.40 18.93
N ASP A 46 13.86 0.25 19.19
CA ASP A 46 14.96 -0.24 20.03
C ASP A 46 14.89 0.35 21.46
N GLY A 47 13.69 0.34 22.04
CA GLY A 47 13.42 0.80 23.41
C GLY A 47 13.30 2.32 23.59
N GLN A 48 13.58 3.11 22.57
CA GLN A 48 13.30 4.55 22.51
C GLN A 48 12.60 4.92 21.21
N ILE A 49 11.81 5.99 21.24
CA ILE A 49 11.02 6.49 20.10
C ILE A 49 11.60 7.85 19.70
N SER A 50 12.04 7.97 18.45
CA SER A 50 12.67 9.20 17.94
C SER A 50 12.35 9.38 16.45
N PRO A 51 11.69 10.49 16.04
CA PRO A 51 11.02 11.47 16.90
C PRO A 51 9.88 10.84 17.73
N ASN A 52 9.44 11.54 18.78
CA ASN A 52 8.30 11.15 19.62
C ASN A 52 7.28 12.32 19.61
N PRO A 53 6.10 12.20 18.98
CA PRO A 53 5.58 11.03 18.26
C PRO A 53 6.40 10.67 17.02
N MET A 54 6.48 9.37 16.73
CA MET A 54 6.86 8.85 15.42
C MET A 54 5.62 8.83 14.53
N LEU A 55 5.73 9.37 13.32
CA LEU A 55 4.62 9.49 12.37
C LEU A 55 4.80 8.53 11.19
N ILE A 56 3.78 7.74 10.90
CA ILE A 56 3.79 6.70 9.86
C ILE A 56 2.53 6.84 9.00
N ASP A 57 2.69 7.37 7.79
CA ASP A 57 1.59 7.44 6.82
C ASP A 57 1.28 6.06 6.22
N GLY A 58 0.01 5.83 5.89
CA GLY A 58 -0.49 4.63 5.23
C GLY A 58 -1.89 4.83 4.61
N THR A 59 -2.49 3.75 4.13
CA THR A 59 -3.80 3.74 3.47
C THR A 59 -4.62 2.56 4.00
N SER A 60 -5.86 2.82 4.44
CA SER A 60 -6.84 1.85 4.96
C SER A 60 -7.77 1.34 3.86
N GLY A 61 -8.78 0.58 4.24
CA GLY A 61 -9.76 -0.05 3.36
C GLY A 61 -9.45 -1.53 3.18
N GLY A 62 -9.90 -2.07 2.06
CA GLY A 62 -9.92 -3.50 1.80
C GLY A 62 -11.36 -4.02 1.70
N GLN A 63 -11.51 -5.34 1.64
CA GLN A 63 -12.80 -6.00 1.35
C GLN A 63 -13.08 -7.19 2.29
N ILE A 64 -12.30 -7.36 3.36
CA ILE A 64 -12.42 -8.46 4.32
C ILE A 64 -12.79 -7.87 5.67
N GLU A 65 -13.84 -8.39 6.31
CA GLU A 65 -14.25 -7.98 7.66
C GLU A 65 -13.14 -8.35 8.67
N ALA A 66 -12.79 -7.45 9.59
CA ALA A 66 -11.69 -7.69 10.54
C ALA A 66 -11.87 -8.96 11.39
N ILE A 67 -13.12 -9.30 11.73
CA ILE A 67 -13.47 -10.57 12.39
C ILE A 67 -13.06 -11.81 11.59
N GLU A 68 -13.01 -11.79 10.25
CA GLU A 68 -12.54 -12.92 9.44
C GLU A 68 -11.02 -13.09 9.50
N VAL A 69 -10.28 -11.99 9.68
CA VAL A 69 -8.81 -12.00 9.76
C VAL A 69 -8.30 -12.57 11.09
N VAL A 70 -9.05 -12.39 12.20
CA VAL A 70 -8.66 -12.89 13.54
C VAL A 70 -9.57 -13.95 14.15
N ASN A 71 -10.75 -14.21 13.59
CA ASN A 71 -11.77 -15.11 14.14
C ASN A 71 -12.16 -14.76 15.59
N ILE A 72 -12.17 -13.46 15.91
CA ILE A 72 -12.54 -12.87 17.20
C ILE A 72 -13.44 -11.66 16.88
N LYS A 73 -14.59 -11.55 17.55
CA LYS A 73 -15.52 -10.41 17.37
C LYS A 73 -15.13 -9.18 18.19
N GLU A 74 -14.57 -9.40 19.37
CA GLU A 74 -14.36 -8.36 20.38
C GLU A 74 -13.21 -8.77 21.31
N THR A 75 -12.45 -7.79 21.77
CA THR A 75 -11.29 -7.92 22.66
C THR A 75 -11.46 -7.00 23.87
N SER A 76 -10.60 -7.11 24.88
CA SER A 76 -10.66 -6.23 26.06
C SER A 76 -10.37 -4.74 25.77
N THR A 77 -10.02 -4.39 24.53
CA THR A 77 -9.77 -3.02 24.05
C THR A 77 -10.84 -2.49 23.08
N GLY A 78 -11.78 -3.33 22.65
CA GLY A 78 -12.81 -2.96 21.69
C GLY A 78 -13.20 -4.07 20.69
N PRO A 79 -14.19 -3.78 19.83
CA PRO A 79 -14.65 -4.68 18.76
C PRO A 79 -13.59 -4.87 17.66
N CYS A 80 -13.68 -6.00 16.95
CA CYS A 80 -12.91 -6.32 15.75
C CYS A 80 -13.84 -6.23 14.51
N ASN A 81 -14.19 -5.00 14.18
CA ASN A 81 -15.13 -4.56 13.15
C ASN A 81 -14.41 -3.84 12.00
N GLY A 82 -15.15 -3.38 11.00
CA GLY A 82 -14.61 -2.66 9.84
C GLY A 82 -13.90 -3.56 8.82
N LEU A 83 -13.59 -2.98 7.66
CA LEU A 83 -12.96 -3.66 6.54
C LEU A 83 -11.44 -3.44 6.55
N VAL A 84 -10.70 -4.51 6.31
CA VAL A 84 -9.24 -4.56 6.28
C VAL A 84 -8.73 -5.28 5.03
N GLU A 85 -7.44 -5.11 4.75
CA GLU A 85 -6.71 -5.90 3.76
C GLU A 85 -6.31 -7.28 4.28
N GLN A 86 -6.13 -8.23 3.35
CA GLN A 86 -5.73 -9.61 3.71
C GLN A 86 -4.37 -9.67 4.40
N GLN A 87 -3.46 -8.74 4.06
CA GLN A 87 -2.17 -8.57 4.70
C GLN A 87 -2.21 -7.37 5.66
N PRO A 88 -1.48 -7.40 6.79
CA PRO A 88 -1.37 -6.24 7.66
C PRO A 88 -0.67 -5.10 6.92
N ASN A 89 -1.16 -3.88 7.04
CA ASN A 89 -0.57 -2.69 6.42
C ASN A 89 0.87 -2.47 6.93
N HIS A 90 1.15 -2.84 8.20
CA HIS A 90 2.46 -2.72 8.81
C HIS A 90 2.88 -3.93 9.66
N ILE A 91 4.20 -4.11 9.80
CA ILE A 91 4.81 -4.94 10.85
C ILE A 91 5.56 -4.02 11.82
N LEU A 92 5.22 -4.09 13.10
CA LEU A 92 5.98 -3.44 14.18
C LEU A 92 6.88 -4.48 14.85
N ILE A 93 8.16 -4.14 15.04
CA ILE A 93 9.16 -4.94 15.72
C ILE A 93 9.63 -4.17 16.95
N LEU A 94 9.24 -4.64 18.13
CA LEU A 94 9.73 -4.12 19.40
C LEU A 94 10.93 -4.96 19.81
N ASN A 95 12.13 -4.38 19.79
CA ASN A 95 13.36 -5.06 20.18
C ASN A 95 13.60 -5.05 21.69
N THR A 96 12.77 -4.34 22.45
CA THR A 96 12.67 -4.38 23.92
C THR A 96 11.20 -4.43 24.35
N PHE A 97 10.97 -4.59 25.64
CA PHE A 97 9.70 -4.20 26.28
C PHE A 97 9.45 -2.68 26.14
N PHE A 98 8.20 -2.26 26.25
CA PHE A 98 7.79 -0.87 26.45
C PHE A 98 6.82 -0.77 27.63
N GLU A 99 7.15 0.02 28.65
CA GLU A 99 6.25 0.27 29.79
C GLU A 99 5.02 1.09 29.37
N PHE A 100 5.21 2.07 28.49
CA PHE A 100 4.11 2.71 27.79
C PHE A 100 4.41 2.84 26.29
N LEU A 101 3.49 2.36 25.47
CA LEU A 101 3.44 2.60 24.02
C LEU A 101 1.97 2.79 23.63
N LYS A 102 1.67 3.87 22.93
CA LYS A 102 0.39 4.13 22.27
C LYS A 102 0.58 4.09 20.76
N ILE A 103 -0.32 3.39 20.08
CA ILE A 103 -0.47 3.41 18.62
C ILE A 103 -1.86 3.98 18.35
N GLU A 104 -1.90 5.20 17.82
CA GLU A 104 -3.12 5.97 17.54
C GLU A 104 -3.19 6.26 16.04
N VAL A 105 -4.37 6.08 15.42
CA VAL A 105 -4.59 6.37 14.00
C VAL A 105 -5.29 7.71 13.88
N GLU A 106 -4.81 8.59 13.01
CA GLU A 106 -5.49 9.80 12.56
C GLU A 106 -5.99 9.63 11.12
N SER A 107 -7.29 9.79 10.87
CA SER A 107 -7.87 9.95 9.53
C SER A 107 -8.97 11.02 9.51
N SER A 108 -9.48 11.31 8.31
CA SER A 108 -10.67 12.13 8.06
C SER A 108 -11.95 11.30 7.90
N ILE A 109 -11.83 9.98 7.89
CA ILE A 109 -12.91 8.99 7.80
C ILE A 109 -12.90 8.07 9.03
N ASP A 110 -13.90 7.20 9.12
CA ASP A 110 -14.08 6.25 10.21
C ASP A 110 -13.15 5.02 10.06
N THR A 111 -12.27 4.81 11.04
CA THR A 111 -11.15 3.87 10.95
C THR A 111 -11.07 2.93 12.15
N THR A 112 -10.53 1.74 11.93
CA THR A 112 -10.37 0.69 12.95
C THR A 112 -8.92 0.23 13.00
N ILE A 113 -8.43 -0.19 14.18
CA ILE A 113 -7.11 -0.80 14.34
C ILE A 113 -7.23 -2.23 14.89
N LEU A 114 -6.50 -3.13 14.24
CA LEU A 114 -6.37 -4.53 14.66
C LEU A 114 -4.88 -4.87 14.79
N VAL A 115 -4.50 -5.45 15.94
CA VAL A 115 -3.13 -5.85 16.23
C VAL A 115 -3.06 -7.31 16.71
N GLN A 116 -2.13 -8.08 16.14
CA GLN A 116 -1.81 -9.45 16.57
C GLN A 116 -0.32 -9.57 16.88
N GLY A 117 0.04 -10.10 18.06
CA GLY A 117 1.45 -10.29 18.43
C GLY A 117 1.66 -10.96 19.80
N PRO A 118 2.87 -10.84 20.39
CA PRO A 118 3.17 -11.34 21.72
C PRO A 118 2.16 -10.85 22.76
N GLY A 119 1.42 -11.80 23.36
CA GLY A 119 0.38 -11.56 24.35
C GLY A 119 -1.06 -11.81 23.85
N GLY A 120 -1.32 -11.72 22.54
CA GLY A 120 -2.66 -11.99 21.99
C GLY A 120 -3.03 -11.16 20.76
N ILE A 121 -4.31 -10.76 20.74
CA ILE A 121 -4.97 -9.98 19.69
C ILE A 121 -5.75 -8.86 20.39
N TRP A 122 -5.68 -7.65 19.81
CA TRP A 122 -6.36 -6.45 20.29
C TRP A 122 -6.99 -5.72 19.11
N CYS A 123 -8.20 -5.23 19.32
CA CYS A 123 -8.92 -4.41 18.36
C CYS A 123 -9.45 -3.16 19.06
N ASN A 124 -9.54 -2.05 18.35
CA ASN A 124 -10.19 -0.81 18.81
C ASN A 124 -10.66 0.01 17.60
N ASP A 125 -11.70 0.83 17.80
CA ASP A 125 -12.49 1.47 16.75
C ASP A 125 -12.72 2.95 17.14
N ASP A 126 -13.62 3.20 18.09
CA ASP A 126 -13.64 4.46 18.84
C ASP A 126 -12.59 4.44 19.98
N TYR A 127 -11.65 5.39 19.94
CA TYR A 127 -10.87 5.84 21.12
C TYR A 127 -10.99 7.35 21.32
N ASN A 128 -10.85 8.13 20.25
CA ASN A 128 -10.95 9.59 20.26
C ASN A 128 -11.87 10.05 19.11
N ASN A 129 -13.18 9.93 19.33
CA ASN A 129 -14.17 9.87 18.23
C ASN A 129 -13.78 8.69 17.30
N ILE A 130 -14.12 8.77 16.01
CA ILE A 130 -13.85 7.80 14.91
C ILE A 130 -12.36 7.45 14.64
N ASN A 131 -11.45 7.80 15.56
CA ASN A 131 -10.02 7.54 15.48
C ASN A 131 -9.63 6.52 16.57
N PRO A 132 -9.12 5.33 16.18
CA PRO A 132 -8.81 4.24 17.10
C PRO A 132 -7.42 4.39 17.72
N ALA A 133 -7.24 3.80 18.90
CA ALA A 133 -5.93 3.62 19.49
C ALA A 133 -5.82 2.37 20.37
N LEU A 134 -4.59 1.86 20.49
CA LEU A 134 -4.20 0.83 21.45
C LEU A 134 -3.01 1.34 22.27
N GLU A 135 -3.13 1.28 23.60
CA GLU A 135 -2.10 1.79 24.51
C GLU A 135 -1.91 0.93 25.77
N GLY A 136 -0.74 1.05 26.39
CA GLY A 136 -0.38 0.33 27.61
C GLY A 136 1.03 -0.25 27.54
N GLN A 137 1.24 -1.38 28.20
CA GLN A 137 2.50 -2.14 28.20
C GLN A 137 2.60 -3.08 27.00
N TRP A 138 3.74 -3.08 26.30
CA TRP A 138 3.98 -3.93 25.14
C TRP A 138 5.22 -4.80 25.32
N GLN A 139 5.11 -6.08 24.96
CA GLN A 139 6.19 -7.05 25.10
C GLN A 139 7.17 -6.96 23.92
N GLN A 140 8.40 -7.45 24.13
CA GLN A 140 9.36 -7.61 23.05
C GLN A 140 8.81 -8.59 21.98
N GLY A 141 8.93 -8.23 20.70
CA GLY A 141 8.66 -9.13 19.58
C GLY A 141 8.00 -8.47 18.37
N LYS A 142 7.39 -9.31 17.53
CA LYS A 142 6.81 -8.91 16.24
C LYS A 142 5.30 -8.83 16.31
N TYR A 143 4.76 -7.65 16.06
CA TYR A 143 3.33 -7.36 15.93
C TYR A 143 2.96 -7.16 14.45
N LYS A 144 1.80 -7.68 14.05
CA LYS A 144 1.12 -7.35 12.80
C LYS A 144 0.09 -6.26 13.11
N LEU A 145 0.08 -5.19 12.32
CA LEU A 145 -0.84 -4.06 12.45
C LEU A 145 -1.69 -3.98 11.18
N TRP A 146 -3.00 -4.12 11.32
CA TRP A 146 -3.98 -3.74 10.31
C TRP A 146 -4.61 -2.41 10.73
N VAL A 147 -4.78 -1.52 9.75
CA VAL A 147 -5.61 -0.30 9.88
C VAL A 147 -6.66 -0.37 8.79
N GLY A 148 -7.91 -0.54 9.22
CA GLY A 148 -9.07 -0.67 8.37
C GLY A 148 -9.96 0.56 8.39
N SER A 149 -11.11 0.46 7.73
CA SER A 149 -12.16 1.48 7.73
C SER A 149 -13.53 0.88 7.48
N TYR A 150 -14.58 1.60 7.87
CA TYR A 150 -15.96 1.25 7.47
C TYR A 150 -16.22 1.48 5.98
N GLU A 151 -15.40 2.33 5.34
CA GLU A 151 -15.34 2.46 3.90
C GLU A 151 -14.43 1.40 3.27
N SER A 152 -14.92 0.72 2.23
CA SER A 152 -14.15 -0.24 1.43
C SER A 152 -13.24 0.43 0.39
N THR A 153 -13.39 1.74 0.19
CA THR A 153 -12.53 2.57 -0.66
C THR A 153 -11.21 2.90 0.05
N PRO A 154 -10.06 2.86 -0.66
CA PRO A 154 -8.78 3.21 -0.06
C PRO A 154 -8.74 4.65 0.44
N ASN A 155 -8.46 4.83 1.73
CA ASN A 155 -8.45 6.12 2.41
C ASN A 155 -7.13 6.35 3.15
N ASN A 156 -6.64 7.58 3.21
CA ASN A 156 -5.35 7.88 3.85
C ASN A 156 -5.48 7.98 5.38
N TYR A 157 -4.46 7.49 6.08
CA TYR A 157 -4.31 7.66 7.52
C TYR A 157 -2.86 7.99 7.91
N ARG A 158 -2.69 8.45 9.14
CA ARG A 158 -1.40 8.58 9.82
C ARG A 158 -1.44 7.87 11.15
N ILE A 159 -0.58 6.88 11.35
CA ILE A 159 -0.29 6.36 12.67
C ILE A 159 0.64 7.33 13.41
N ARG A 160 0.30 7.60 14.66
CA ARG A 160 1.15 8.21 15.68
C ARG A 160 1.56 7.12 16.66
N ILE A 161 2.86 6.91 16.77
CA ILE A 161 3.42 6.10 17.85
C ILE A 161 4.03 7.04 18.88
N THR A 162 3.48 7.06 20.09
CA THR A 162 4.10 7.68 21.27
C THR A 162 4.43 6.60 22.30
N GLY A 163 5.33 6.90 23.23
CA GLY A 163 5.70 5.95 24.27
C GLY A 163 6.90 6.41 25.08
N SER A 164 7.21 5.61 26.10
CA SER A 164 8.30 5.82 27.04
C SER A 164 8.73 4.47 27.64
N ASN A 165 10.04 4.34 27.85
CA ASN A 165 10.61 3.37 28.77
C ASN A 165 11.24 4.11 29.97
N PRO A 166 11.33 3.45 31.14
CA PRO A 166 12.04 3.95 32.31
C PRO A 166 13.57 3.98 32.11
#